data_AF-A0A2L0GKK8-F1
#
_entry.id   AF-A0A2L0GKK8-F1
#
_cell.length_a   1.000
_cell.length_b   1.000
_cell.length_c   1.000
_cell.angle_alpha   90.00
_cell.angle_beta   90.00
_cell.angle_gamma   90.00
#
_symmetry.space_group_name_H-M   'P 1'
#
loop_
_entity.id
_entity.type
_entity.pdbx_description
1 polymer ?
#
loop_
_entity_poly.entity_id
_entity_poly.type
_entity_poly.pdbx_seq_one_letter_code
_entity_poly.pdbx_strand_id
1 'polypeptide(L)'
;MKTRYVFLLLMSAAAAAALLPGSAKGQDRNASRPQGSATSGMLGILRHGNWQCALPGDAGGETFIEVPEEAFRIGTASSYESPAGSGIYLMRGREVIFTRGPKKDERFRVLGENTLQKLNSDGSLSKLICTRVGSGN
;
A
#
# COMPACT_ATOMS: atom_id res chain seq x y z
N MET A 1 85.94 -25.15 3.07
CA MET A 1 86.11 -25.51 4.49
C MET A 1 85.15 -24.68 5.32
N LYS A 2 84.41 -25.31 6.27
CA LYS A 2 83.92 -24.73 7.54
C LYS A 2 83.14 -23.40 7.42
N THR A 3 81.88 -23.24 7.82
CA THR A 3 81.05 -23.95 8.79
C THR A 3 79.69 -23.26 8.61
N ARG A 4 78.73 -23.94 7.97
CA ARG A 4 77.52 -24.39 8.66
C ARG A 4 76.81 -23.31 9.49
N TYR A 5 75.71 -22.80 8.94
CA TYR A 5 74.38 -23.03 9.52
C TYR A 5 74.23 -22.83 11.04
N VAL A 6 74.40 -21.61 11.57
CA VAL A 6 74.00 -21.31 12.97
C VAL A 6 73.11 -20.08 13.12
N PHE A 7 72.88 -19.27 12.09
CA PHE A 7 71.95 -18.12 12.19
C PHE A 7 70.74 -18.21 11.24
N LEU A 8 70.32 -19.44 10.92
CA LEU A 8 68.93 -19.71 10.60
C LEU A 8 68.25 -20.08 11.91
N LEU A 9 67.51 -19.14 12.50
CA LEU A 9 66.26 -19.33 13.23
C LEU A 9 66.03 -18.11 14.14
N LEU A 10 64.88 -17.49 13.91
CA LEU A 10 64.08 -16.62 14.78
C LEU A 10 63.93 -15.18 14.26
N MET A 11 62.65 -14.83 14.07
CA MET A 11 62.07 -13.49 14.00
C MET A 11 62.17 -12.78 12.63
N SER A 12 61.11 -12.33 11.96
CA SER A 12 59.69 -12.23 12.29
C SER A 12 58.88 -12.16 11.00
N ALA A 13 57.74 -12.85 10.99
CA ALA A 13 56.69 -12.65 10.01
C ALA A 13 55.89 -11.39 10.35
N ALA A 14 55.76 -10.47 9.39
CA ALA A 14 54.65 -9.52 9.25
C ALA A 14 54.74 -8.94 7.83
N ALA A 15 54.26 -9.70 6.85
CA ALA A 15 52.90 -9.57 6.32
C ALA A 15 52.73 -8.27 5.50
N ALA A 16 52.84 -8.46 4.18
CA ALA A 16 52.61 -7.46 3.15
C ALA A 16 51.17 -6.91 3.22
N ALA A 17 51.03 -5.63 3.54
CA ALA A 17 49.77 -4.90 3.43
C ALA A 17 50.07 -3.44 3.07
N ALA A 18 50.57 -3.18 1.85
CA ALA A 18 50.81 -1.80 1.39
C ALA A 18 50.41 -1.54 -0.07
N LEU A 19 49.68 -2.45 -0.71
CA LEU A 19 49.22 -2.24 -2.10
C LEU A 19 47.76 -2.70 -2.23
N LEU A 20 46.84 -1.89 -1.71
CA LEU A 20 45.45 -1.92 -2.17
C LEU A 20 45.05 -0.49 -2.59
N PRO A 21 44.65 -0.27 -3.85
CA PRO A 21 44.12 1.01 -4.27
C PRO A 21 42.83 1.29 -3.48
N GLY A 22 42.84 2.39 -2.72
CA GLY A 22 41.70 2.90 -1.98
C GLY A 22 40.61 3.43 -2.91
N SER A 23 39.93 2.54 -3.61
CA SER A 23 38.66 2.84 -4.25
C SER A 23 37.56 2.73 -3.21
N ALA A 24 37.44 3.75 -2.36
CA ALA A 24 36.22 3.97 -1.62
C ALA A 24 35.11 4.32 -2.63
N LYS A 25 34.44 3.30 -3.17
CA LYS A 25 33.14 3.45 -3.84
C LYS A 25 32.18 4.00 -2.80
N GLY A 26 32.10 5.33 -2.70
CA GLY A 26 31.00 5.99 -2.01
C GLY A 26 29.71 5.46 -2.61
N GLN A 27 28.95 4.71 -1.80
CA GLN A 27 27.66 4.18 -2.23
C GLN A 27 26.79 5.36 -2.64
N ASP A 28 26.44 5.41 -3.93
CA ASP A 28 25.59 6.45 -4.48
C ASP A 28 24.21 6.33 -3.82
N ARG A 29 23.93 7.21 -2.84
CA ARG A 29 22.69 7.21 -2.05
C ARG A 29 21.45 7.40 -2.94
N ASN A 30 21.63 7.95 -4.15
CA ASN A 30 20.55 8.08 -5.13
C ASN A 30 20.06 6.70 -5.63
N ALA A 31 20.94 5.71 -5.72
CA ALA A 31 20.58 4.35 -6.14
C ALA A 31 19.74 3.60 -5.09
N SER A 32 19.77 4.03 -3.83
CA SER A 32 19.00 3.45 -2.72
C SER A 32 17.69 4.18 -2.44
N ARG A 33 17.39 5.28 -3.14
CA ARG A 33 16.13 6.00 -2.95
C ARG A 33 15.00 5.15 -3.55
N PRO A 34 13.96 4.79 -2.78
CA PRO A 34 12.83 4.05 -3.32
C PRO A 34 12.22 4.86 -4.46
N GLN A 35 12.30 4.35 -5.69
CA GLN A 35 11.56 4.88 -6.84
C GLN A 35 10.10 4.41 -6.77
N GLY A 36 9.48 4.58 -5.61
CA GLY A 36 8.06 4.35 -5.45
C GLY A 36 7.32 5.61 -5.88
N SER A 37 6.54 5.53 -6.96
CA SER A 37 5.45 6.49 -7.21
C SER A 37 4.36 6.27 -6.14
N ALA A 38 4.68 6.54 -4.88
CA ALA A 38 3.66 6.82 -3.90
C ALA A 38 3.02 8.12 -4.38
N THR A 39 1.90 8.02 -5.12
CA THR A 39 1.10 9.17 -5.49
C THR A 39 0.79 9.91 -4.20
N SER A 40 1.48 11.04 -3.99
CA SER A 40 1.42 11.86 -2.79
C SER A 40 0.15 12.69 -2.87
N GLY A 41 -1.00 12.01 -2.82
CA GLY A 41 -2.29 12.65 -2.73
C GLY A 41 -2.56 13.11 -1.30
N MET A 42 -3.33 14.19 -1.17
CA MET A 42 -3.80 14.68 0.13
C MET A 42 -4.57 13.58 0.88
N LEU A 43 -4.35 13.45 2.18
CA LEU A 43 -5.14 12.57 3.04
C LEU A 43 -6.56 13.11 3.16
N GLY A 44 -7.53 12.20 3.08
CA GLY A 44 -8.95 12.56 3.18
C GLY A 44 -9.71 11.60 4.09
N ILE A 45 -11.00 11.88 4.24
CA ILE A 45 -11.97 11.02 4.92
C ILE A 45 -13.23 10.91 4.07
N LEU A 46 -13.90 9.76 4.15
CA LEU A 46 -15.23 9.61 3.60
C LEU A 46 -16.26 10.25 4.53
N ARG A 47 -17.37 10.73 3.95
CA ARG A 47 -18.51 11.20 4.73
C ARG A 47 -19.08 10.05 5.55
N HIS A 48 -19.29 10.31 6.84
CA HIS A 48 -19.86 9.34 7.77
C HIS A 48 -21.27 8.92 7.36
N GLY A 49 -21.63 7.66 7.62
CA GLY A 49 -22.95 7.12 7.39
C GLY A 49 -22.99 5.91 6.47
N ASN A 50 -24.19 5.56 6.01
CA ASN A 50 -24.45 4.31 5.30
C ASN A 50 -24.14 4.46 3.81
N TRP A 51 -23.37 3.52 3.28
CA TRP A 51 -23.02 3.37 1.88
C TRP A 51 -23.67 2.10 1.35
N GLN A 52 -24.61 2.27 0.45
CA GLN A 52 -25.31 1.19 -0.23
C GLN A 52 -24.62 0.94 -1.57
N CYS A 53 -24.32 -0.31 -1.87
CA CYS A 53 -23.65 -0.70 -3.09
C CYS A 53 -24.60 -1.44 -4.01
N ALA A 54 -24.53 -1.15 -5.31
CA ALA A 54 -25.38 -1.76 -6.32
C ALA A 54 -24.64 -1.93 -7.64
N LEU A 55 -25.06 -2.94 -8.39
CA LEU A 55 -24.72 -3.10 -9.79
C LEU A 55 -25.74 -2.35 -10.67
N PRO A 56 -25.33 -1.86 -11.85
CA PRO A 56 -26.29 -1.36 -12.82
C PRO A 56 -27.24 -2.51 -13.19
N GLY A 57 -28.53 -2.21 -13.21
CA GLY A 57 -29.52 -3.15 -13.69
C GLY A 57 -29.58 -3.19 -15.22
N ASP A 58 -30.70 -3.68 -15.74
CA ASP A 58 -30.95 -3.76 -17.18
C ASP A 58 -32.21 -2.98 -17.58
N ALA A 59 -32.36 -2.71 -18.88
CA ALA A 59 -33.46 -1.90 -19.41
C ALA A 59 -34.84 -2.59 -19.32
N GLY A 60 -34.89 -3.90 -19.02
CA GLY A 60 -36.12 -4.69 -18.91
C GLY A 60 -36.55 -4.97 -17.47
N GLY A 61 -35.75 -4.56 -16.47
CA GLY A 61 -35.95 -4.90 -15.07
C GLY A 61 -35.64 -3.75 -14.13
N GLU A 62 -35.12 -4.08 -12.95
CA GLU A 62 -34.75 -3.09 -11.93
C GLU A 62 -33.62 -2.19 -12.43
N THR A 63 -33.67 -0.90 -12.10
CA THR A 63 -32.65 0.08 -12.54
C THR A 63 -31.30 -0.13 -11.86
N PHE A 64 -31.31 -0.65 -10.64
CA PHE A 64 -30.13 -0.98 -9.85
C PHE A 64 -30.38 -2.27 -9.08
N ILE A 65 -29.38 -3.13 -9.00
CA ILE A 65 -29.44 -4.39 -8.26
C ILE A 65 -28.55 -4.23 -7.03
N GLU A 66 -29.17 -4.16 -5.86
CA GLU A 66 -28.44 -4.00 -4.60
C GLU A 66 -27.54 -5.21 -4.32
N VAL A 67 -26.36 -4.94 -3.76
CA VAL A 67 -25.39 -5.94 -3.32
C VAL A 67 -25.12 -5.71 -1.83
N PRO A 68 -26.00 -6.21 -0.93
CA PRO A 68 -25.94 -5.91 0.50
C PRO A 68 -24.63 -6.32 1.17
N GLU A 69 -23.98 -7.38 0.69
CA GLU A 69 -22.69 -7.85 1.18
C GLU A 69 -21.54 -6.85 0.93
N GLU A 70 -21.70 -5.96 -0.04
CA GLU A 70 -20.74 -4.90 -0.34
C GLU A 70 -21.02 -3.62 0.44
N ALA A 71 -22.20 -3.49 1.06
CA ALA A 71 -22.58 -2.32 1.82
C ALA A 71 -21.73 -2.14 3.09
N PHE A 72 -21.54 -0.89 3.49
CA PHE A 72 -20.81 -0.55 4.70
C PHE A 72 -21.26 0.78 5.28
N ARG A 73 -20.94 1.01 6.56
CA ARG A 73 -21.14 2.27 7.26
C ARG A 73 -19.79 2.88 7.61
N ILE A 74 -19.58 4.14 7.28
CA ILE A 74 -18.38 4.88 7.69
C ILE A 74 -18.63 5.52 9.05
N GLY A 75 -17.73 5.25 10.00
CA GLY A 75 -17.70 5.84 11.32
C GLY A 75 -16.56 6.86 11.48
N THR A 76 -16.25 7.18 12.73
CA THR A 76 -15.15 8.09 13.09
C THR A 76 -13.78 7.43 12.89
N ALA A 77 -12.70 8.21 12.97
CA ALA A 77 -11.31 7.72 12.94
C ALA A 77 -11.00 6.81 11.72
N SER A 78 -11.58 7.12 10.56
CA SER A 78 -11.43 6.35 9.32
C SER A 78 -11.81 4.86 9.48
N SER A 79 -12.82 4.59 10.30
CA SER A 79 -13.37 3.25 10.50
C SER A 79 -14.55 2.96 9.59
N TYR A 80 -14.81 1.67 9.39
CA TYR A 80 -16.03 1.19 8.77
C TYR A 80 -16.60 -0.04 9.48
N GLU A 81 -17.89 -0.25 9.28
CA GLU A 81 -18.63 -1.46 9.63
C GLU A 81 -19.28 -2.04 8.38
N SER A 82 -19.25 -3.34 8.23
CA SER A 82 -19.92 -4.10 7.16
C SER A 82 -20.69 -5.27 7.78
N PRO A 83 -21.58 -5.94 7.04
CA PRO A 83 -22.25 -7.13 7.54
C PRO A 83 -21.30 -8.23 8.06
N ALA A 84 -20.09 -8.31 7.49
CA ALA A 84 -19.07 -9.29 7.88
C ALA A 84 -18.18 -8.85 9.06
N GLY A 85 -18.30 -7.61 9.54
CA GLY A 85 -17.47 -7.06 10.62
C GLY A 85 -16.92 -5.66 10.32
N SER A 86 -16.00 -5.19 11.16
CA SER A 86 -15.46 -3.82 11.12
C SER A 86 -13.99 -3.77 10.70
N GLY A 87 -13.54 -2.57 10.33
CA GLY A 87 -12.15 -2.34 9.94
C GLY A 87 -11.82 -0.86 9.76
N ILE A 88 -10.70 -0.60 9.08
CA ILE A 88 -10.16 0.75 8.87
C ILE A 88 -9.82 0.93 7.40
N TYR A 89 -10.09 2.13 6.88
CA TYR A 89 -9.71 2.52 5.54
C TYR A 89 -8.69 3.66 5.55
N LEU A 90 -8.02 3.84 4.42
CA LEU A 90 -7.19 4.99 4.11
C LEU A 90 -7.74 5.63 2.85
N MET A 91 -8.04 6.93 2.91
CA MET A 91 -8.38 7.71 1.73
C MET A 91 -7.24 8.65 1.37
N ARG A 92 -6.86 8.63 0.10
CA ARG A 92 -5.82 9.49 -0.47
C ARG A 92 -6.26 10.04 -1.81
N GLY A 93 -6.36 11.36 -1.92
CA GLY A 93 -6.89 12.02 -3.11
C GLY A 93 -8.29 11.49 -3.45
N ARG A 94 -8.42 10.79 -4.58
CA ARG A 94 -9.68 10.16 -5.03
C ARG A 94 -9.67 8.64 -4.91
N GLU A 95 -8.80 8.07 -4.09
CA GLU A 95 -8.75 6.64 -3.87
C GLU A 95 -8.98 6.31 -2.40
N VAL A 96 -9.77 5.26 -2.17
CA VAL A 96 -10.00 4.66 -0.86
C VAL A 96 -9.47 3.23 -0.93
N ILE A 97 -8.68 2.84 0.07
CA ILE A 97 -8.25 1.46 0.27
C ILE A 97 -8.62 1.01 1.67
N PHE A 98 -9.25 -0.15 1.77
CA PHE A 98 -9.53 -0.78 3.05
C PHE A 98 -8.29 -1.53 3.52
N THR A 99 -7.73 -1.14 4.66
CA THR A 99 -6.40 -1.62 5.11
C THR A 99 -6.47 -2.75 6.14
N ARG A 100 -7.62 -2.87 6.82
CA ARG A 100 -7.93 -3.87 7.86
C ARG A 100 -9.41 -4.23 7.82
N GLY A 101 -9.75 -5.41 8.34
CA GLY A 101 -11.12 -5.91 8.42
C GLY A 101 -11.52 -6.79 7.24
N PRO A 102 -12.80 -7.21 7.15
CA PRO A 102 -13.28 -8.13 6.12
C PRO A 102 -13.10 -7.65 4.67
N LYS A 103 -13.05 -6.34 4.44
CA LYS A 103 -12.90 -5.71 3.11
C LYS A 103 -11.44 -5.39 2.78
N LYS A 104 -10.47 -5.98 3.49
CA LYS A 104 -9.05 -5.68 3.35
C LYS A 104 -8.61 -5.79 1.88
N ASP A 105 -7.80 -4.83 1.45
CA ASP A 105 -7.24 -4.68 0.11
C ASP A 105 -8.26 -4.33 -0.99
N GLU A 106 -9.55 -4.22 -0.66
CA GLU A 106 -10.52 -3.63 -1.57
C GLU A 106 -10.23 -2.13 -1.77
N ARG A 107 -10.40 -1.69 -3.02
CA ARG A 107 -10.10 -0.31 -3.44
C ARG A 107 -11.29 0.30 -4.15
N PHE A 108 -11.47 1.60 -3.96
CA PHE A 108 -12.55 2.37 -4.57
C PHE A 108 -12.03 3.70 -5.11
N ARG A 109 -12.61 4.14 -6.23
CA ARG A 109 -12.45 5.47 -6.80
C ARG A 109 -13.56 6.36 -6.26
N VAL A 110 -13.20 7.54 -5.76
CA VAL A 110 -14.15 8.59 -5.39
C VAL A 110 -14.56 9.33 -6.66
N LEU A 111 -15.84 9.23 -7.02
CA LEU A 111 -16.43 9.93 -8.16
C LEU A 111 -17.04 11.28 -7.75
N GLY A 112 -17.54 11.36 -6.51
CA GLY A 112 -18.07 12.56 -5.90
C GLY A 112 -18.18 12.39 -4.39
N GLU A 113 -18.72 13.39 -3.70
CA GLU A 113 -18.83 13.40 -2.23
C GLU A 113 -19.57 12.17 -1.67
N ASN A 114 -20.60 11.72 -2.38
CA ASN A 114 -21.50 10.64 -1.96
C ASN A 114 -21.47 9.44 -2.90
N THR A 115 -20.46 9.33 -3.77
CA THR A 115 -20.41 8.28 -4.81
C THR A 115 -19.01 7.70 -4.94
N LEU A 116 -18.92 6.39 -4.81
CA LEU A 116 -17.73 5.58 -4.98
C LEU A 116 -17.95 4.53 -6.07
N GLN A 117 -16.88 4.14 -6.73
CA GLN A 117 -16.88 3.01 -7.67
C GLN A 117 -15.78 2.04 -7.28
N LYS A 118 -16.10 0.75 -7.13
CA LYS A 118 -15.10 -0.27 -6.77
C LYS A 118 -14.10 -0.44 -7.90
N LEU A 119 -12.85 -0.74 -7.52
CA LEU A 119 -11.81 -1.13 -8.46
C LEU A 119 -11.71 -2.65 -8.50
N ASN A 120 -11.49 -3.19 -9.70
CA ASN A 120 -11.07 -4.56 -9.88
C ASN A 120 -9.63 -4.74 -9.39
N SER A 121 -9.17 -5.99 -9.27
CA SER A 121 -7.80 -6.31 -8.84
C SER A 121 -6.72 -5.74 -9.76
N ASP A 122 -7.03 -5.56 -11.04
CA ASP A 122 -6.16 -4.92 -12.04
C ASP A 122 -6.14 -3.37 -11.95
N GLY A 123 -6.95 -2.77 -11.07
CA GLY A 123 -7.08 -1.33 -10.89
C GLY A 123 -8.04 -0.63 -11.85
N SER A 124 -8.69 -1.35 -12.76
CA SER A 124 -9.77 -0.82 -13.61
C SER A 124 -11.05 -0.56 -12.79
N LEU A 125 -11.93 0.31 -13.29
CA LEU A 125 -13.22 0.58 -12.66
C LEU A 125 -14.15 -0.63 -12.85
N SER A 126 -14.74 -1.13 -11.76
CA SER A 126 -15.76 -2.16 -11.81
C SER A 126 -17.13 -1.56 -12.08
N LYS A 127 -18.15 -2.40 -12.30
CA LYS A 127 -19.53 -1.95 -12.44
C LYS A 127 -20.19 -1.56 -11.11
N LEU A 128 -19.62 -1.96 -9.96
CA LEU A 128 -20.21 -1.74 -8.65
C LEU A 128 -20.05 -0.27 -8.23
N ILE A 129 -21.17 0.40 -7.99
CA ILE A 129 -21.24 1.76 -7.47
C ILE A 129 -21.75 1.71 -6.04
N CYS A 130 -21.12 2.47 -5.15
CA CYS A 130 -21.60 2.66 -3.79
C CYS A 130 -22.01 4.13 -3.58
N THR A 131 -23.24 4.34 -3.14
CA THR A 131 -23.83 5.66 -2.90
C THR A 131 -24.12 5.83 -1.42
N ARG A 132 -23.82 7.01 -0.88
CA ARG A 132 -24.13 7.33 0.51
C ARG A 132 -25.62 7.69 0.64
N VAL A 133 -26.35 6.92 1.44
CA VAL A 133 -27.82 7.02 1.58
C VAL A 133 -28.30 7.64 2.90
N GLY A 134 -27.39 7.93 3.84
CA GLY A 134 -27.75 8.65 5.07
C GLY A 134 -26.54 9.11 5.87
N SER A 135 -26.70 10.14 6.70
CA SER A 135 -25.74 10.42 7.78
C SER A 135 -26.05 9.47 8.92
N GLY A 136 -25.21 8.45 9.11
CA GLY A 136 -25.25 7.70 10.36
C GLY A 136 -24.99 8.70 11.48
N ASN A 137 -25.98 8.89 12.36
CA ASN A 137 -25.85 9.69 13.57
C ASN A 137 -24.94 8.97 14.56
#